data_AF-A0A531L2L1-F1
#
_entry.id   AF-A0A531L2L1-F1
#
_cell.length_a   1.000
_cell.length_b   1.000
_cell.length_c   1.000
_cell.angle_alpha   90.00
_cell.angle_beta   90.00
_cell.angle_gamma   90.00
#
_symmetry.space_group_name_H-M   'P 1'
#
loop_
_entity.id
_entity.type
_entity.pdbx_description
1 polymer ?
#
loop_
_entity_poly.entity_id
_entity_poly.type
_entity_poly.pdbx_seq_one_letter_code
_entity_poly.pdbx_strand_id
1 'polypeptide(L)'
;MRLVTYNIHYGVGLDGRYDVGRIADAVRGADVIALQEVSRNNPDNGGRDMVAELGEALPEYFAVYGSNFEANVGSRLENGRAITTTFQLGNMVLSKTP
;
A
#
# COMPACT_ATOMS: atom_id res chain seq x y z
N MET A 1 11.19 0.45 -22.36
CA MET A 1 11.18 0.24 -20.92
C MET A 1 10.81 1.54 -20.23
N ARG A 2 9.73 1.55 -19.46
CA ARG A 2 9.23 2.71 -18.71
C ARG A 2 9.25 2.38 -17.21
N LEU A 3 9.95 3.21 -16.44
CA LEU A 3 9.99 3.13 -14.99
C LEU A 3 9.25 4.33 -14.41
N VAL A 4 8.43 4.09 -13.39
CA VAL A 4 7.70 5.14 -12.68
C VAL A 4 8.01 5.04 -11.19
N THR A 5 8.24 6.19 -10.56
CA THR A 5 8.25 6.31 -9.11
C THR A 5 7.19 7.30 -8.68
N TYR A 6 6.49 7.00 -7.58
CA TYR A 6 5.46 7.87 -7.06
C TYR A 6 5.36 7.74 -5.53
N ASN A 7 5.58 8.83 -4.81
CA ASN A 7 5.19 8.94 -3.42
C ASN A 7 3.69 9.24 -3.35
N ILE A 8 2.93 8.27 -2.84
CA ILE A 8 1.47 8.26 -2.91
C ILE A 8 0.79 8.82 -1.65
N HIS A 9 1.58 9.38 -0.72
CA HIS A 9 1.09 10.12 0.45
C HIS A 9 -0.04 9.38 1.20
N TYR A 10 0.25 8.14 1.63
CA TYR A 10 -0.72 7.26 2.32
C TYR A 10 -2.03 7.00 1.56
N GLY A 11 -2.01 7.16 0.23
CA GLY A 11 -3.16 6.99 -0.63
C GLY A 11 -4.04 8.24 -0.77
N VAL A 12 -3.65 9.36 -0.15
CA VAL A 12 -4.48 10.56 0.00
C VAL A 12 -4.07 11.65 -1.00
N GLY A 13 -4.99 12.02 -1.88
CA GLY A 13 -4.81 13.10 -2.85
C GLY A 13 -4.86 14.49 -2.23
N LEU A 14 -4.53 15.52 -3.03
CA LEU A 14 -4.64 16.94 -2.63
C LEU A 14 -6.09 17.36 -2.31
N ASP A 15 -7.07 16.58 -2.76
CA ASP A 15 -8.49 16.72 -2.41
C ASP A 15 -8.85 16.10 -1.05
N GLY A 16 -7.87 15.59 -0.30
CA GLY A 16 -8.05 14.96 1.00
C GLY A 16 -8.74 13.60 0.94
N ARG A 17 -8.93 13.04 -0.26
CA ARG A 17 -9.60 11.75 -0.45
C ARG A 17 -8.59 10.64 -0.63
N TYR A 18 -8.84 9.52 0.04
CA TYR A 18 -8.12 8.30 -0.24
C TYR A 18 -8.67 7.59 -1.47
N ASP A 19 -7.79 7.25 -2.40
CA ASP A 19 -8.18 6.67 -3.69
C ASP A 19 -7.04 5.86 -4.33
N VAL A 20 -6.99 4.56 -4.03
CA VAL A 20 -6.00 3.63 -4.62
C VAL A 20 -6.21 3.46 -6.12
N GLY A 21 -7.46 3.52 -6.61
CA GLY A 21 -7.76 3.41 -8.04
C GLY A 21 -7.10 4.53 -8.84
N ARG A 22 -7.19 5.78 -8.34
CA ARG A 22 -6.51 6.94 -8.94
C ARG A 22 -5.00 6.77 -9.00
N ILE A 23 -4.40 6.18 -7.98
CA ILE A 23 -2.95 5.90 -7.95
C ILE A 23 -2.61 4.84 -9.00
N ALA A 24 -3.35 3.74 -9.03
CA ALA A 24 -3.15 2.67 -10.00
C ALA A 24 -3.25 3.19 -11.44
N ASP A 25 -4.28 3.98 -11.76
CA ASP A 25 -4.49 4.57 -13.08
C ASP A 25 -3.35 5.51 -13.49
N ALA A 26 -2.78 6.27 -12.54
CA ALA A 26 -1.67 7.19 -12.82
C ALA A 26 -0.36 6.47 -13.20
N VAL A 27 -0.13 5.27 -12.67
CA VAL A 27 1.12 4.51 -12.88
C VAL A 27 0.98 3.35 -13.87
N ARG A 28 -0.26 2.96 -14.21
CA ARG A 28 -0.54 1.81 -15.08
C ARG A 28 0.19 1.92 -16.42
N GLY A 29 0.65 0.77 -16.90
CA GLY A 29 1.35 0.66 -18.19
C GLY A 29 2.87 0.81 -18.08
N ALA A 30 3.41 1.29 -16.97
CA ALA A 30 4.84 1.20 -16.69
C ALA A 30 5.32 -0.27 -16.66
N ASP A 31 6.58 -0.51 -16.97
CA ASP A 31 7.17 -1.85 -16.87
C ASP A 31 7.58 -2.15 -15.43
N VAL A 32 8.03 -1.13 -14.70
CA VAL A 32 8.33 -1.17 -13.26
C VAL A 32 7.75 0.07 -12.57
N ILE A 33 7.12 -0.13 -11.42
CA ILE A 33 6.52 0.91 -10.58
C ILE A 33 7.15 0.82 -9.19
N ALA A 34 7.64 1.94 -8.67
CA ALA A 34 8.13 2.09 -7.31
C ALA A 34 7.25 3.08 -6.53
N LEU A 35 6.54 2.59 -5.52
CA LEU A 35 5.65 3.40 -4.68
C LEU A 35 6.30 3.64 -3.32
N GLN A 36 6.20 4.88 -2.83
CA GLN A 36 6.60 5.27 -1.47
C GLN A 36 5.37 5.69 -0.66
N GLU A 37 5.47 5.57 0.66
CA GLU A 37 4.38 5.84 1.60
C GLU A 37 3.16 4.90 1.44
N VAL A 38 3.45 3.65 1.08
CA VAL A 38 2.46 2.57 1.09
C VAL A 38 2.26 2.12 2.53
N SER A 39 1.00 2.00 2.97
CA SER A 39 0.68 1.71 4.37
C SER A 39 -0.27 0.53 4.55
N ARG A 40 -0.11 -0.21 5.66
CA ARG A 40 -1.13 -1.12 6.21
C ARG A 40 -1.56 -0.67 7.59
N ASN A 41 -2.85 -0.79 7.90
CA ASN A 41 -3.41 -0.48 9.21
C ASN A 41 -3.13 0.97 9.69
N ASN A 42 -2.99 1.93 8.78
CA ASN A 42 -2.85 3.34 9.18
C ASN A 42 -4.17 3.81 9.81
N PRO A 43 -4.20 4.25 11.09
CA PRO A 43 -5.42 4.72 11.74
C PRO A 43 -6.12 5.85 10.97
N ASP A 44 -5.35 6.75 10.35
CA ASP A 44 -5.86 7.94 9.66
C ASP A 44 -6.60 7.58 8.36
N ASN A 45 -6.36 6.39 7.80
CA ASN A 45 -7.03 5.90 6.61
C ASN A 45 -8.05 4.78 6.91
N GLY A 46 -8.42 4.60 8.18
CA GLY A 46 -9.39 3.60 8.61
C GLY A 46 -8.81 2.19 8.72
N GLY A 47 -7.49 2.07 8.80
CA GLY A 47 -6.81 0.79 8.98
C GLY A 47 -6.74 -0.08 7.73
N ARG A 48 -6.77 0.52 6.53
CA ARG A 48 -6.80 -0.21 5.26
C ARG A 48 -5.51 -0.97 4.97
N ASP A 49 -5.63 -2.04 4.19
CA ASP A 49 -4.49 -2.79 3.64
C ASP A 49 -4.24 -2.32 2.20
N MET A 50 -3.49 -1.22 2.07
CA MET A 50 -3.21 -0.64 0.75
C MET A 50 -2.38 -1.56 -0.14
N VAL A 51 -1.56 -2.45 0.45
CA VAL A 51 -0.76 -3.40 -0.33
C VAL A 51 -1.68 -4.39 -1.03
N ALA A 52 -2.70 -4.89 -0.32
CA ALA A 52 -3.73 -5.74 -0.92
C ALA A 52 -4.53 -4.96 -1.98
N GLU A 53 -4.99 -3.75 -1.66
CA GLU A 53 -5.78 -2.92 -2.60
C GLU A 53 -5.00 -2.56 -3.88
N LEU A 54 -3.70 -2.23 -3.77
CA LEU A 54 -2.83 -1.98 -4.92
C LEU A 54 -2.61 -3.25 -5.75
N GLY A 55 -2.46 -4.40 -5.09
CA GLY A 55 -2.35 -5.70 -5.78
C GLY A 55 -3.61 -6.04 -6.58
N GLU A 56 -4.79 -5.83 -6.00
CA GLU A 56 -6.07 -6.04 -6.69
C GLU A 56 -6.30 -5.02 -7.81
N ALA A 57 -5.82 -3.78 -7.66
CA ALA A 57 -5.94 -2.75 -8.68
C ALA A 57 -4.97 -2.93 -9.86
N LEU A 58 -3.82 -3.59 -9.64
CA LEU A 58 -2.77 -3.84 -10.64
C LEU A 58 -2.48 -5.35 -10.77
N PRO A 59 -3.49 -6.17 -11.12
CA PRO A 59 -3.37 -7.64 -11.10
C PRO A 59 -2.38 -8.19 -12.14
N GLU A 60 -1.99 -7.38 -13.12
CA GLU A 60 -0.99 -7.73 -14.15
C GLU A 60 0.47 -7.58 -13.70
N TYR A 61 0.72 -7.17 -12.45
CA TYR A 61 2.05 -6.97 -11.89
C TYR A 61 2.40 -7.95 -10.77
N PHE A 62 3.64 -8.42 -10.76
CA PHE A 62 4.28 -9.03 -9.60
C PHE A 62 4.66 -7.93 -8.62
N ALA A 63 4.44 -8.16 -7.32
CA ALA A 63 4.65 -7.13 -6.30
C ALA A 63 5.44 -7.62 -5.10
N VAL A 64 6.26 -6.73 -4.54
CA VAL A 64 6.91 -6.89 -3.24
C VAL A 64 6.69 -5.62 -2.41
N TYR A 65 6.34 -5.79 -1.15
CA TYR A 65 6.21 -4.72 -0.18
C TYR A 65 7.25 -4.89 0.93
N GLY A 66 7.95 -3.82 1.26
CA GLY A 66 8.90 -3.76 2.37
C GLY A 66 8.50 -2.64 3.32
N SER A 67 8.13 -2.99 4.55
CA SER A 67 7.87 -2.01 5.60
C SER A 67 9.19 -1.44 6.12
N ASN A 68 9.32 -0.12 6.11
CA ASN A 68 10.48 0.57 6.69
C ASN A 68 10.21 1.01 8.14
N PHE A 69 8.94 1.09 8.51
CA PHE A 69 8.47 1.50 9.83
C PHE A 69 7.31 0.62 10.26
N GLU A 70 7.36 0.14 11.50
CA GLU A 70 6.29 -0.62 12.12
C GLU A 70 6.02 -0.12 13.53
N ALA A 71 4.74 0.04 13.88
CA ALA A 71 4.31 0.37 15.23
C ALA A 71 3.07 -0.46 15.61
N ASN A 72 3.06 -1.02 16.81
CA ASN A 72 1.84 -1.58 17.37
C ASN A 72 0.85 -0.44 17.65
N VAL A 73 -0.32 -0.49 17.00
CA VAL A 73 -1.39 0.50 17.15
C VAL A 73 -2.63 -0.08 17.84
N GLY A 74 -2.54 -1.32 18.31
CA GLY A 74 -3.60 -1.97 19.07
C GLY A 74 -3.40 -3.47 19.15
N SER A 75 -3.74 -4.03 20.31
CA SER A 75 -3.82 -5.48 20.52
C SER A 75 -5.15 -5.83 21.16
N ARG A 76 -5.76 -6.94 20.74
CA ARG A 76 -7.04 -7.43 21.30
C ARG A 76 -7.10 -8.95 21.33
N LEU A 77 -7.98 -9.50 22.16
CA LEU A 77 -8.41 -10.89 22.08
C LEU A 77 -9.70 -10.96 21.26
N GLU A 78 -9.74 -11.84 20.27
CA GLU A 78 -10.90 -12.08 19.41
C GLU A 78 -11.13 -13.58 19.30
N ASN A 79 -12.26 -14.08 19.81
CA ASN A 79 -12.58 -15.51 19.87
C ASN A 79 -11.47 -16.38 20.49
N GLY A 80 -10.83 -15.88 21.56
CA GLY A 80 -9.73 -16.57 22.25
C GLY A 80 -8.37 -16.47 21.55
N ARG A 81 -8.28 -15.78 20.40
CA ARG A 81 -7.04 -15.54 19.66
C ARG A 81 -6.50 -14.14 19.92
N ALA A 82 -5.22 -14.03 20.24
CA ALA A 82 -4.53 -12.73 20.31
C ALA A 82 -4.33 -12.17 18.90
N ILE A 83 -4.82 -10.95 18.69
CA ILE A 83 -4.65 -10.16 17.47
C ILE A 83 -3.80 -8.95 17.80
N THR A 84 -2.67 -8.81 17.11
CA THR A 84 -1.85 -7.60 17.13
C THR A 84 -2.06 -6.86 15.82
N THR A 85 -2.42 -5.58 15.92
CA THR A 85 -2.57 -4.68 14.79
C THR A 85 -1.33 -3.80 14.71
N THR A 86 -0.54 -4.00 13.67
CA THR A 86 0.67 -3.23 13.41
C THR A 86 0.40 -2.27 12.26
N PHE A 87 0.55 -0.97 12.52
CA PHE A 87 0.68 0.03 11.47
C PHE A 87 2.03 -0.18 10.79
N GLN A 88 2.00 -0.34 9.48
CA GLN A 88 3.18 -0.48 8.64
C GLN A 88 3.24 0.69 7.65
N LEU A 89 4.44 1.21 7.43
CA LEU A 89 4.72 2.22 6.42
C LEU A 89 6.00 1.86 5.67
N GLY A 90 5.94 1.85 4.35
CA GLY A 90 7.09 1.48 3.55
C GLY A 90 6.93 1.71 2.06
N ASN A 91 7.69 0.92 1.31
CA ASN A 91 7.77 0.99 -0.13
C ASN A 91 7.21 -0.28 -0.77
N MET A 92 6.61 -0.13 -1.95
CA MET A 92 6.14 -1.26 -2.77
C MET A 92 6.75 -1.14 -4.16
N VAL A 93 7.26 -2.25 -4.68
CA VAL A 93 7.73 -2.35 -6.06
C VAL A 93 6.83 -3.31 -6.80
N LEU A 94 6.39 -2.91 -7.99
CA LEU A 94 5.59 -3.72 -8.90
C LEU A 94 6.30 -3.84 -10.26
N SER A 95 6.27 -5.02 -10.87
CA SER A 95 6.92 -5.32 -12.14
C SER A 95 6.06 -6.25 -13.00
N LYS A 96 6.07 -6.09 -14.34
CA LYS A 96 5.40 -7.02 -15.27
C LYS A 96 6.11 -8.36 -15.43
N THR A 97 7.35 -8.45 -14.95
CA THR A 97 8.17 -9.67 -14.98
C THR A 97 8.65 -10.03 -13.56
N PRO A 98 8.79 -11.33 -13.23
CA PRO A 98 9.34 -11.78 -11.95
C PRO A 98 10.79 -11.33 -11.70
#